data_AF-A0A7W3W7M8-F1
#
_entry.id   AF-A0A7W3W7M8-F1
#
_cell.length_a   1.000
_cell.length_b   1.000
_cell.length_c   1.000
_cell.angle_alpha   90.00
_cell.angle_beta   90.00
_cell.angle_gamma   90.00
#
_symmetry.space_group_name_H-M   'P 1'
#
loop_
_entity.id
_entity.type
_entity.pdbx_description
1 polymer ?
#
loop_
_entity_poly.entity_id
_entity_poly.type
_entity_poly.pdbx_seq_one_letter_code
_entity_poly.pdbx_strand_id
1 'polypeptide(L)'
;ESREWPESGRPRRAGVSSFGISGTNAHVILEQSSVEPAAEGPGLDVVPWVLSGRSEAAVRDQARRLAQLADMPNPTDVAFSLATARAALDRRVAVVGRGRNELLRGLNAVAAGEVPAELAAESGDVVFVFP
;
A
#
# COMPACT_ATOMS: atom_id res chain seq x y z
N GLU A 1 16.38 -18.06 -19.92
CA GLU A 1 16.94 -18.67 -18.71
C GLU A 1 17.13 -17.58 -17.66
N SER A 2 16.71 -17.80 -16.42
CA SER A 2 16.98 -16.87 -15.33
C SER A 2 18.42 -17.07 -14.86
N ARG A 3 19.15 -15.97 -14.64
CA ARG A 3 20.50 -16.01 -14.07
C ARG A 3 20.59 -14.98 -12.97
N GLU A 4 21.35 -15.31 -11.94
CA GLU A 4 21.67 -14.37 -10.87
C GLU A 4 22.39 -13.15 -11.46
N TRP A 5 21.99 -11.95 -11.02
CA TRP A 5 22.72 -10.73 -11.37
C TRP A 5 23.73 -10.42 -10.26
N PRO A 6 25.03 -10.69 -10.47
CA PRO A 6 26.02 -10.62 -9.40
C PRO A 6 26.16 -9.21 -8.82
N GLU A 7 26.36 -9.13 -7.50
CA GLU A 7 26.79 -7.91 -6.82
C GLU A 7 28.29 -7.72 -7.05
N SER A 8 28.66 -6.61 -7.69
CA SER A 8 30.04 -6.33 -8.09
C SER A 8 30.65 -5.11 -7.38
N GLY A 9 29.98 -4.62 -6.32
CA GLY A 9 30.34 -3.37 -5.64
C GLY A 9 30.09 -2.11 -6.49
N ARG A 10 29.44 -2.25 -7.64
CA ARG A 10 29.03 -1.15 -8.52
C ARG A 10 27.54 -1.26 -8.83
N PRO A 11 26.84 -0.13 -9.10
CA PRO A 11 25.46 -0.17 -9.54
C PRO A 11 25.30 -1.06 -10.78
N ARG A 12 24.33 -1.97 -10.71
CA ARG A 12 23.96 -2.80 -11.86
C ARG A 12 23.43 -1.90 -12.98
N ARG A 13 23.87 -2.13 -14.23
CA ARG A 13 23.44 -1.38 -15.42
C ARG A 13 22.94 -2.31 -16.52
N ALA A 14 21.86 -1.94 -17.19
CA ALA A 14 21.33 -2.65 -18.34
C ALA A 14 20.94 -1.68 -19.46
N GLY A 15 21.13 -2.11 -20.71
CA GLY A 15 20.66 -1.40 -21.88
C GLY A 15 19.31 -1.94 -22.35
N VAL A 16 18.39 -1.05 -22.71
CA VAL A 16 17.14 -1.37 -23.42
C VAL A 16 17.23 -0.75 -24.80
N SER A 17 17.21 -1.59 -25.84
CA SER A 17 17.21 -1.18 -27.24
C SER A 17 15.86 -1.44 -27.89
N SER A 18 15.41 -0.51 -28.74
CA SER A 18 14.24 -0.68 -29.60
C SER A 18 14.58 -0.25 -31.02
N PHE A 19 14.25 -1.09 -32.00
CA PHE A 19 14.53 -0.88 -33.42
C PHE A 19 13.21 -0.97 -34.20
N GLY A 20 12.68 0.18 -34.61
CA GLY A 20 11.41 0.26 -35.32
C GLY A 20 11.52 -0.15 -36.78
N ILE A 21 10.47 -0.76 -37.33
CA ILE A 21 10.39 -1.14 -38.75
C ILE A 21 10.54 0.06 -39.71
N SER A 22 10.21 1.27 -39.25
CA SER A 22 10.41 2.52 -39.99
C SER A 22 11.86 3.00 -40.02
N GLY A 23 12.77 2.37 -39.27
CA GLY A 23 14.17 2.76 -39.13
C GLY A 23 14.46 3.71 -37.95
N THR A 24 13.45 4.06 -37.13
CA THR A 24 13.71 4.82 -35.89
C THR A 24 14.19 3.90 -34.79
N ASN A 25 15.32 4.27 -34.18
CA ASN A 25 15.97 3.49 -33.13
C ASN A 25 16.03 4.28 -31.82
N ALA A 26 15.85 3.60 -30.69
CA ALA A 26 16.03 4.16 -29.36
C ALA A 26 16.88 3.23 -28.50
N HIS A 27 17.74 3.82 -27.67
CA HIS A 27 18.56 3.09 -26.70
C HIS A 27 18.58 3.82 -25.37
N VAL A 28 18.27 3.10 -24.28
CA VAL A 28 18.24 3.64 -22.91
C VAL A 28 19.15 2.80 -22.03
N ILE A 29 19.92 3.46 -21.18
CA ILE A 29 20.69 2.81 -20.11
C ILE A 29 19.94 2.99 -18.80
N LEU A 30 19.65 1.88 -18.13
CA LEU A 30 19.09 1.83 -16.77
C LEU A 30 20.21 1.55 -15.79
N GLU A 31 20.22 2.26 -14.66
CA GLU A 31 21.15 2.04 -13.55
C GLU A 31 20.35 1.74 -12.27
N GLN A 32 20.83 0.78 -11.49
CA GLN A 32 20.30 0.47 -10.17
C GLN A 32 20.38 1.72 -9.26
N SER A 33 19.28 2.05 -8.59
CA SER A 33 19.25 3.15 -7.63
C SER A 33 20.12 2.86 -6.40
N SER A 34 20.62 3.92 -5.75
CA SER A 34 21.13 3.80 -4.39
C SER A 34 20.01 3.39 -3.44
N VAL A 35 20.26 2.41 -2.58
CA VAL A 35 19.34 2.05 -1.50
C VAL A 35 19.79 2.80 -0.26
N GLU A 36 18.98 3.76 0.19
CA GLU A 36 19.18 4.34 1.52
C GLU A 36 18.46 3.47 2.56
N PRO A 37 19.06 3.25 3.73
CA PRO A 37 18.39 2.52 4.81
C PRO A 37 17.13 3.28 5.22
N ALA A 38 16.01 2.57 5.29
CA ALA A 38 14.78 3.16 5.80
C ALA A 38 14.98 3.58 7.26
N ALA A 39 14.60 4.81 7.59
CA ALA A 39 14.59 5.25 8.98
C ALA A 39 13.48 4.51 9.74
N GLU A 40 13.82 3.93 10.89
CA GLU A 40 12.82 3.34 11.77
C GLU A 40 12.00 4.46 12.45
N GLY A 41 10.71 4.52 12.11
CA GLY A 41 9.76 5.39 12.79
C GLY A 41 9.30 4.81 14.13
N PRO A 42 8.73 5.63 15.03
CA PRO A 42 8.15 5.12 16.27
C PRO A 42 7.00 4.16 15.94
N GLY A 43 6.99 3.00 16.61
CA GLY A 43 5.87 2.07 16.53
C GLY A 43 4.62 2.67 17.16
N LEU A 44 3.46 2.42 16.55
CA LEU A 44 2.16 2.75 17.13
C LEU A 44 1.53 1.49 17.72
N ASP A 45 1.02 1.59 18.95
CA ASP A 45 0.32 0.48 19.61
C ASP A 45 -1.00 0.12 18.94
N VAL A 46 -1.62 1.08 18.23
CA VAL A 46 -2.86 0.92 17.47
C VAL A 46 -2.67 1.62 16.13
N VAL A 47 -2.90 0.91 15.02
CA VAL A 47 -2.74 1.47 13.67
C VAL A 47 -4.07 1.48 12.91
N PRO A 48 -4.42 2.59 12.24
CA PRO A 48 -5.56 2.66 11.34
C PRO A 48 -5.15 2.36 9.90
N TRP A 49 -5.70 1.30 9.30
CA TRP A 49 -5.61 1.05 7.86
C TRP A 49 -6.84 1.61 7.17
N VAL A 50 -6.65 2.76 6.50
CA VAL A 50 -7.71 3.44 5.76
C VAL A 50 -7.73 2.94 4.32
N LEU A 51 -8.81 2.27 3.92
CA LEU A 51 -9.04 1.81 2.55
C LEU A 51 -10.04 2.74 1.87
N SER A 52 -9.88 2.95 0.56
CA SER A 52 -10.84 3.72 -0.20
C SER A 52 -11.00 3.25 -1.65
N GLY A 53 -12.19 3.44 -2.20
CA GLY A 53 -12.56 3.02 -3.54
C GLY A 53 -13.67 3.88 -4.13
N ARG A 54 -13.87 3.78 -5.45
CA ARG A 54 -15.02 4.41 -6.13
C ARG A 54 -16.32 3.63 -5.94
N SER A 55 -16.23 2.41 -5.41
CA SER A 55 -17.38 1.54 -5.11
C SER A 55 -17.05 0.68 -3.89
N GLU A 56 -18.06 0.12 -3.24
CA GLU A 56 -17.87 -0.84 -2.16
C GLU A 56 -17.08 -2.06 -2.63
N ALA A 57 -17.39 -2.60 -3.82
CA ALA A 57 -16.66 -3.73 -4.39
C ALA A 57 -15.16 -3.43 -4.54
N ALA A 58 -14.79 -2.22 -4.96
CA ALA A 58 -13.38 -1.82 -5.06
C ALA A 58 -12.69 -1.77 -3.69
N VAL A 59 -13.38 -1.35 -2.63
CA VAL A 59 -12.88 -1.40 -1.25
C VAL A 59 -12.69 -2.86 -0.79
N ARG A 60 -13.66 -3.74 -1.07
CA ARG A 60 -13.55 -5.17 -0.75
C ARG A 60 -12.39 -5.84 -1.50
N ASP A 61 -12.18 -5.49 -2.77
CA ASP A 61 -11.04 -5.97 -3.57
C ASP A 61 -9.69 -5.49 -3.01
N GLN A 62 -9.62 -4.23 -2.57
CA GLN A 62 -8.43 -3.69 -1.91
C GLN A 62 -8.13 -4.46 -0.62
N ALA A 63 -9.16 -4.75 0.19
CA ALA A 63 -9.00 -5.52 1.42
C ALA A 63 -8.48 -6.95 1.16
N ARG A 64 -9.02 -7.65 0.15
CA ARG A 64 -8.53 -8.98 -0.26
C ARG A 64 -7.07 -8.96 -0.67
N ARG A 65 -6.67 -8.00 -1.51
CA ARG A 65 -5.27 -7.87 -1.95
C ARG A 65 -4.32 -7.62 -0.77
N LEU A 66 -4.74 -6.77 0.17
CA LEU A 66 -3.91 -6.46 1.34
C LEU A 66 -3.79 -7.66 2.29
N ALA A 67 -4.86 -8.44 2.47
CA ALA A 67 -4.84 -9.65 3.29
C ALA A 67 -3.99 -10.79 2.71
N GLN A 68 -3.74 -10.78 1.39
CA GLN A 68 -3.00 -11.83 0.68
C GLN A 68 -1.48 -11.61 0.60
N LEU A 69 -0.97 -10.48 1.11
CA LEU A 69 0.48 -10.24 1.17
C LEU A 69 1.15 -11.28 2.07
N ALA A 70 1.97 -12.15 1.46
CA ALA A 70 2.66 -13.24 2.15
C ALA A 70 3.64 -12.70 3.21
N ASP A 71 4.49 -11.75 2.79
CA ASP A 71 5.41 -11.01 3.66
C ASP A 71 4.81 -9.63 3.95
N MET A 72 3.95 -9.57 4.96
CA MET A 72 3.33 -8.30 5.36
C MET A 72 4.39 -7.35 5.90
N PRO A 73 4.51 -6.13 5.33
CA PRO A 73 5.36 -5.08 5.89
C PRO A 73 4.91 -4.69 7.30
N ASN A 74 5.74 -3.89 7.99
CA ASN A 74 5.37 -3.32 9.28
C ASN A 74 3.99 -2.64 9.19
N PRO A 75 3.03 -2.97 10.07
CA PRO A 75 1.69 -2.40 10.02
C PRO A 75 1.62 -0.87 10.02
N THR A 76 2.59 -0.21 10.65
CA THR A 76 2.70 1.25 10.67
C THR A 76 3.05 1.80 9.29
N ASP A 77 3.98 1.16 8.57
CA ASP A 77 4.37 1.57 7.21
C ASP A 77 3.21 1.36 6.22
N VAL A 78 2.43 0.29 6.40
CA VAL A 78 1.22 0.05 5.62
C VAL A 78 0.19 1.15 5.90
N ALA A 79 -0.06 1.49 7.17
CA ALA A 79 -0.97 2.55 7.57
C ALA A 79 -0.56 3.89 6.94
N PHE A 80 0.73 4.24 7.07
CA PHE A 80 1.30 5.45 6.48
C PHE A 80 1.11 5.49 4.97
N SER A 81 1.46 4.40 4.27
CA SER A 81 1.33 4.31 2.81
C SER A 81 -0.12 4.41 2.34
N LEU A 82 -1.06 3.82 3.08
CA LEU A 82 -2.50 3.92 2.80
C LEU A 82 -3.02 5.34 3.00
N ALA A 83 -2.53 6.06 4.01
CA ALA A 83 -2.98 7.41 4.33
C ALA A 83 -2.36 8.49 3.42
N THR A 84 -1.10 8.33 3.00
CA THR A 84 -0.34 9.42 2.34
C THR A 84 -0.03 9.17 0.87
N ALA A 85 0.06 7.91 0.44
CA ALA A 85 0.48 7.54 -0.91
C ALA A 85 -0.66 6.93 -1.75
N ARG A 86 -1.90 7.00 -1.27
CA ARG A 86 -3.10 6.56 -2.00
C ARG A 86 -4.10 7.70 -2.11
N ALA A 87 -4.81 7.75 -3.23
CA ALA A 87 -5.90 8.70 -3.40
C ALA A 87 -7.01 8.40 -2.38
N ALA A 88 -7.56 9.44 -1.76
CA ALA A 88 -8.68 9.33 -0.83
C ALA A 88 -10.02 9.42 -1.57
N LEU A 89 -10.59 8.27 -1.94
CA LEU A 89 -11.81 8.16 -2.75
C LEU A 89 -13.08 8.17 -1.87
N ASP A 90 -14.26 8.24 -2.49
CA ASP A 90 -15.53 8.51 -1.79
C ASP A 90 -16.00 7.39 -0.86
N ARG A 91 -15.81 6.12 -1.24
CA ARG A 91 -16.14 4.99 -0.35
C ARG A 91 -14.94 4.67 0.49
N ARG A 92 -15.07 4.77 1.81
CA ARG A 92 -13.96 4.62 2.76
C ARG A 92 -14.34 3.65 3.87
N VAL A 93 -13.35 2.93 4.36
CA VAL A 93 -13.44 2.12 5.59
C VAL A 93 -12.10 2.16 6.30
N ALA A 94 -12.12 2.21 7.62
CA ALA A 94 -10.92 2.11 8.44
C ALA A 94 -10.94 0.78 9.19
N VAL A 95 -9.86 0.01 9.06
CA VAL A 95 -9.60 -1.16 9.90
C VAL A 95 -8.59 -0.75 10.96
N VAL A 96 -8.99 -0.81 12.23
CA VAL A 96 -8.15 -0.39 13.36
C VAL A 96 -7.75 -1.61 14.17
N GLY A 97 -6.47 -1.74 14.50
CA GLY A 97 -5.99 -2.89 15.29
C GLY A 97 -4.60 -2.66 15.88
N ARG A 98 -4.26 -3.45 16.89
CA ARG A 98 -2.99 -3.40 17.63
C ARG A 98 -1.87 -4.23 17.01
N GLY A 99 -2.19 -4.97 15.95
CA GLY A 99 -1.21 -5.83 15.30
C GLY A 99 -1.81 -6.63 14.16
N ARG A 100 -0.94 -7.42 13.51
CA ARG A 100 -1.24 -8.11 12.26
C ARG A 100 -2.52 -8.94 12.31
N ASN A 101 -2.74 -9.72 13.37
CA ASN A 101 -3.88 -10.64 13.45
C ASN A 101 -5.22 -9.90 13.50
N GLU A 102 -5.31 -8.79 14.25
CA GLU A 102 -6.51 -7.96 14.31
C GLU A 102 -6.79 -7.29 12.97
N LEU A 103 -5.74 -6.75 12.35
CA LEU A 103 -5.84 -6.08 11.05
C LEU A 103 -6.26 -7.07 9.95
N LEU A 104 -5.69 -8.27 9.91
CA LEU A 104 -6.09 -9.31 8.95
C LEU A 104 -7.54 -9.76 9.16
N ARG A 105 -7.99 -9.91 10.41
CA ARG A 105 -9.41 -10.21 10.69
C ARG A 105 -10.32 -9.09 10.16
N GLY A 106 -9.98 -7.83 10.44
CA GLY A 106 -10.74 -6.69 9.95
C GLY A 106 -10.75 -6.59 8.42
N LEU A 107 -9.62 -6.83 7.76
CA LEU A 107 -9.56 -6.88 6.29
C LEU A 107 -10.43 -8.01 5.71
N ASN A 108 -10.42 -9.19 6.33
CA ASN A 108 -11.26 -10.31 5.89
C ASN A 108 -12.75 -10.01 6.07
N ALA A 109 -13.12 -9.35 7.17
CA ALA A 109 -14.49 -8.88 7.39
C ALA A 109 -14.92 -7.85 6.32
N VAL A 110 -14.09 -6.85 6.06
CA VAL A 110 -14.31 -5.88 4.96
C VAL A 110 -14.42 -6.59 3.61
N ALA A 111 -13.53 -7.55 3.32
CA ALA A 111 -13.54 -8.32 2.09
C ALA A 111 -14.84 -9.14 1.90
N ALA A 112 -15.40 -9.67 2.99
CA ALA A 112 -16.68 -10.38 3.02
C ALA A 112 -17.90 -9.44 2.92
N GLY A 113 -17.71 -8.12 3.04
CA GLY A 113 -18.80 -7.15 3.14
C GLY A 113 -19.42 -7.08 4.54
N GLU A 114 -18.79 -7.71 5.52
CA GLU A 114 -19.14 -7.69 6.93
C GLU A 114 -18.48 -6.48 7.58
N VAL A 115 -18.88 -5.27 7.18
CA VAL A 115 -18.43 -4.06 7.88
C VAL A 115 -19.36 -3.90 9.08
N PRO A 116 -18.85 -3.97 10.34
CA PRO A 116 -19.68 -3.62 11.50
C PRO A 116 -20.27 -2.23 11.27
N ALA A 117 -21.56 -2.06 11.54
CA ALA A 117 -22.34 -0.87 11.19
C ALA A 117 -21.94 0.42 11.94
N GLU A 118 -20.76 0.46 12.56
CA GLU A 118 -20.30 1.54 13.41
C GLU A 118 -19.24 2.35 12.69
N LEU A 119 -19.54 3.65 12.53
CA LEU A 119 -18.72 4.71 11.91
C LEU A 119 -18.92 4.91 10.39
N ALA A 120 -20.17 4.93 9.94
CA ALA A 120 -20.52 5.80 8.82
C ALA A 120 -20.41 7.26 9.31
N ALA A 121 -19.26 7.89 9.08
CA ALA A 121 -19.06 9.30 9.37
C ALA A 121 -19.19 10.12 8.08
N GLU A 122 -20.14 11.04 8.06
CA GLU A 122 -20.17 12.12 7.07
C GLU A 122 -19.28 13.26 7.57
N SER A 123 -18.63 13.98 6.65
CA SER A 123 -17.93 15.21 7.03
C SER A 123 -18.96 16.23 7.55
N GLY A 124 -18.78 16.71 8.77
CA GLY A 124 -19.67 17.68 9.41
C GLY A 124 -18.93 18.56 10.41
N ASP A 125 -19.65 19.53 10.96
CA ASP A 125 -19.10 20.41 11.99
C ASP A 125 -18.71 19.61 13.23
N VAL A 126 -17.48 19.84 13.70
CA VAL A 126 -16.90 19.10 14.83
C VAL A 126 -17.12 19.88 16.12
N VAL A 127 -17.71 19.23 17.13
CA VAL A 127 -17.86 19.79 18.49
C VAL A 127 -17.07 18.95 19.47
N PHE A 128 -16.25 19.61 20.30
CA PHE A 128 -15.53 18.95 21.38
C PHE A 128 -16.39 18.93 22.64
N VAL A 129 -16.70 17.72 23.13
CA VAL A 129 -17.48 17.51 24.35
C VAL A 129 -16.52 17.14 25.48
N PHE A 130 -16.55 17.92 26.55
CA PHE A 130 -15.78 17.66 27.77
C PHE A 130 -16.76 17.15 28.84
N PRO A 131 -16.70 15.86 29.21
CA PRO A 131 -17.63 15.24 30.15
C PRO A 131 -17.46 15.72 31.59
#